data_AF-A0A6C0R9N2-F1
#
_entry.id   AF-A0A6C0R9N2-F1
#
_cell.length_a   1.000
_cell.length_b   1.000
_cell.length_c   1.000
_cell.angle_alpha   90.00
_cell.angle_beta   90.00
_cell.angle_gamma   90.00
#
_symmetry.space_group_name_H-M   'P 1'
#
loop_
_entity.id
_entity.type
_entity.pdbx_description
1 polymer ?
#
loop_
_entity_poly.entity_id
_entity_poly.type
_entity_poly.pdbx_seq_one_letter_code
_entity_poly.pdbx_strand_id
1 'polypeptide(L)'
;MNLFPYFDAVDFSQYVDNVPFAWKYSMGGTIEKNTHKLQEGRLKNIELAIVGVPFNSGHDDFERTATPDKLRKAFYRLADVRKLNIVDLGNLKASTSHKGNYLALRDVVDYLNELDIVTIILGGSQDYSYGVCQAFRSDPFFSLTAVDAFLDVKKGVESLSSTNYLSQVFKTMPDLFQFSLLAYQSHYVPDIYFEKTKGINAHLRLGKLRDNLSGAEPVLRNSDFLTFDMAAFKYSETANSLNLPNGLYADEACQLMKYAGASNRMKVFGLFGLNIDSETVELSVNLAAQLVWYFVQGYLIRDKRKPEQGDGFSTFSVEIPELSGPLVFCKNEDTGQLWVQVQAINNETLYFACSEKDYEAASGNEIPELWLKYVQKTDEILK
;
A
#
# COMPACT_ATOMS: atom_id res chain seq x y z
N MET A 1 13.61 19.84 -0.38
CA MET A 1 13.68 19.64 1.08
C MET A 1 14.91 18.81 1.40
N ASN A 2 15.63 19.08 2.49
CA ASN A 2 16.68 18.17 2.96
C ASN A 2 16.05 17.10 3.86
N LEU A 3 16.04 15.84 3.41
CA LEU A 3 15.48 14.71 4.15
C LEU A 3 16.38 14.20 5.27
N PHE A 4 17.71 14.30 5.14
CA PHE A 4 18.66 13.66 6.06
C PHE A 4 18.48 14.06 7.55
N PRO A 5 18.12 15.31 7.90
CA PRO A 5 17.83 15.69 9.28
C PRO A 5 16.69 14.88 9.91
N TYR A 6 15.73 14.38 9.14
CA TYR A 6 14.58 13.61 9.63
C TYR A 6 14.95 12.22 10.12
N PHE A 7 16.13 11.71 9.76
CA PHE A 7 16.47 10.31 9.97
C PHE A 7 17.75 10.09 10.78
N ASP A 8 17.75 9.01 11.55
CA ASP A 8 18.98 8.35 11.98
C ASP A 8 19.37 7.33 10.92
N ALA A 9 20.56 7.51 10.35
CA ALA A 9 21.05 6.68 9.26
C ALA A 9 21.21 5.21 9.67
N VAL A 10 21.03 4.32 8.70
CA VAL A 10 21.26 2.88 8.89
C VAL A 10 22.75 2.60 9.03
N ASP A 11 23.14 1.91 10.10
CA ASP A 11 24.45 1.27 10.17
C ASP A 11 24.38 -0.10 9.48
N PHE A 12 24.95 -0.23 8.28
CA PHE A 12 24.92 -1.48 7.53
C PHE A 12 25.85 -2.55 8.08
N SER A 13 26.88 -2.16 8.85
CA SER A 13 27.89 -3.09 9.36
C SER A 13 27.30 -4.17 10.27
N GLN A 14 26.20 -3.85 10.97
CA GLN A 14 25.50 -4.77 11.86
C GLN A 14 24.78 -5.94 11.15
N TYR A 15 24.65 -5.90 9.82
CA TYR A 15 23.85 -6.88 9.06
C TYR A 15 24.68 -7.87 8.22
N VAL A 16 25.98 -7.63 8.07
CA VAL A 16 26.84 -8.34 7.09
C VAL A 16 27.06 -9.81 7.45
N ASP A 17 27.22 -10.14 8.74
CA ASP A 17 27.82 -11.42 9.17
C ASP A 17 26.89 -12.65 9.18
N ASN A 18 25.75 -12.63 8.50
CA ASN A 18 24.74 -13.69 8.61
C ASN A 18 23.87 -13.87 7.34
N VAL A 19 24.45 -13.72 6.16
CA VAL A 19 23.76 -13.99 4.89
C VAL A 19 24.20 -15.36 4.35
N PRO A 20 23.27 -16.19 3.83
CA PRO A 20 23.62 -17.52 3.29
C PRO A 20 24.45 -17.46 1.98
N PHE A 21 24.68 -16.25 1.46
CA PHE A 21 25.49 -15.95 0.27
C PHE A 21 26.26 -14.64 0.49
N ALA A 22 27.20 -14.30 -0.39
CA ALA A 22 28.00 -13.09 -0.24
C ALA A 22 27.11 -11.82 -0.19
N TRP A 23 27.41 -10.90 0.72
CA TRP A 23 26.64 -9.66 0.97
C TRP A 23 26.27 -8.87 -0.29
N LYS A 24 27.17 -8.80 -1.27
CA LYS A 24 26.92 -8.13 -2.56
C LYS A 24 25.77 -8.71 -3.40
N TYR A 25 25.28 -9.91 -3.04
CA TYR A 25 24.13 -10.58 -3.68
C TYR A 25 22.87 -10.52 -2.80
N SER A 26 22.90 -9.78 -1.69
CA SER A 26 21.75 -9.55 -0.83
C SER A 26 21.09 -8.21 -1.13
N MET A 27 19.82 -8.09 -0.75
CA MET A 27 19.12 -6.80 -0.76
C MET A 27 19.91 -5.74 0.00
N GLY A 28 20.47 -6.10 1.16
CA GLY A 28 21.26 -5.20 1.98
C GLY A 28 22.50 -4.67 1.26
N GLY A 29 23.24 -5.52 0.56
CA GLY A 29 24.44 -5.08 -0.18
C GLY A 29 24.13 -4.16 -1.36
N THR A 30 23.02 -4.40 -2.07
CA THR A 30 22.55 -3.50 -3.12
C THR A 30 22.10 -2.15 -2.54
N ILE A 31 21.30 -2.18 -1.46
CA ILE A 31 20.78 -0.99 -0.80
C ILE A 31 21.91 -0.17 -0.18
N GLU A 32 22.84 -0.78 0.55
CA GLU A 32 24.00 -0.11 1.15
C GLU A 32 24.79 0.68 0.10
N LYS A 33 25.11 0.04 -1.02
CA LYS A 33 25.85 0.66 -2.12
C LYS A 33 25.13 1.89 -2.67
N ASN A 34 23.81 1.84 -2.77
CA ASN A 34 23.00 2.95 -3.28
C ASN A 34 22.85 4.06 -2.23
N THR A 35 22.61 3.69 -0.97
CA THR A 35 22.50 4.61 0.18
C THR A 35 23.81 5.37 0.42
N HIS A 36 24.98 4.73 0.34
CA HIS A 36 26.27 5.44 0.46
C HIS A 36 26.55 6.41 -0.68
N LYS A 37 25.95 6.18 -1.86
CA LYS A 37 26.05 7.08 -3.02
C LYS A 37 25.01 8.19 -2.99
N LEU A 38 24.07 8.14 -2.04
CA LEU A 38 22.98 9.09 -1.89
C LEU A 38 23.53 10.45 -1.47
N GLN A 39 23.14 11.48 -2.20
CA GLN A 39 23.42 12.88 -1.92
C GLN A 39 22.19 13.68 -2.37
N GLU A 40 21.99 14.90 -1.85
CA GLU A 40 20.78 15.71 -2.15
C GLU A 40 20.53 15.87 -3.67
N GLY A 41 21.58 16.06 -4.48
CA GLY A 41 21.48 16.18 -5.93
C GLY A 41 21.20 14.88 -6.70
N ARG A 42 21.14 13.72 -6.02
CA ARG A 42 21.07 12.38 -6.63
C ARG A 42 19.76 11.62 -6.36
N LEU A 43 18.78 12.26 -5.73
CA LEU A 43 17.47 11.64 -5.50
C LEU A 43 16.71 11.28 -6.79
N LYS A 44 17.04 11.94 -7.93
CA LYS A 44 16.32 11.79 -9.22
C LYS A 44 16.34 10.39 -9.86
N ASN A 45 17.26 9.51 -9.47
CA ASN A 45 17.40 8.18 -10.08
C ASN A 45 16.97 7.05 -9.15
N ILE A 46 16.32 7.39 -8.04
CA ILE A 46 15.86 6.43 -7.03
C ILE A 46 14.46 6.01 -7.41
N GLU A 47 14.20 4.72 -7.28
CA GLU A 47 12.89 4.14 -7.58
C GLU A 47 12.10 3.87 -6.30
N LEU A 48 12.82 3.43 -5.25
CA LEU A 48 12.24 3.03 -3.97
C LEU A 48 13.07 3.62 -2.82
N ALA A 49 12.38 4.16 -1.82
CA ALA A 49 12.99 4.61 -0.57
C ALA A 49 12.38 3.87 0.62
N ILE A 50 13.22 3.28 1.46
CA ILE A 50 12.82 2.63 2.71
C ILE A 50 12.86 3.67 3.84
N VAL A 51 11.81 3.70 4.64
CA VAL A 51 11.64 4.55 5.82
C VAL A 51 11.25 3.68 7.01
N GLY A 52 12.06 3.69 8.07
CA GLY A 52 11.72 3.01 9.32
C GLY A 52 10.95 3.93 10.26
N VAL A 53 9.83 3.44 10.82
CA VAL A 53 9.03 4.17 11.82
C VAL A 53 9.10 3.40 13.14
N PRO A 54 10.03 3.73 14.04
CA PRO A 54 10.27 2.97 15.25
C PRO A 54 9.33 3.38 16.38
N PHE A 55 8.04 3.65 16.11
CA PHE A 55 7.13 4.22 17.11
C PHE A 55 5.81 3.46 17.18
N ASN A 56 5.30 3.26 18.39
CA ASN A 56 3.98 2.68 18.61
C ASN A 56 3.10 3.66 19.40
N SER A 57 1.96 4.06 18.85
CA SER A 57 1.02 4.98 19.50
C SER A 57 0.28 4.37 20.69
N GLY A 58 0.38 3.05 20.89
CA GLY A 58 -0.21 2.36 22.03
C GLY A 58 0.58 2.52 23.34
N HIS A 59 1.80 3.06 23.26
CA HIS A 59 2.65 3.35 24.41
C HIS A 59 2.83 4.87 24.53
N ASP A 60 2.35 5.47 25.62
CA ASP A 60 2.40 6.92 25.88
C ASP A 60 3.82 7.47 26.11
N ASP A 61 4.84 6.59 26.10
CA ASP A 61 6.23 6.92 26.41
C ASP A 61 7.05 7.41 25.21
N PHE A 62 6.49 7.36 23.99
CA PHE A 62 7.19 7.67 22.73
C PHE A 62 8.48 6.84 22.55
N GLU A 63 8.60 5.70 23.22
CA GLU A 63 9.81 4.90 23.16
C GLU A 63 10.01 4.30 21.77
N ARG A 64 11.28 4.21 21.39
CA ARG A 64 11.66 3.65 20.09
C ARG A 64 11.59 2.15 20.15
N THR A 65 10.83 1.56 19.25
CA THR A 65 10.80 0.10 19.07
C THR A 65 11.95 -0.34 18.17
N ALA A 66 12.46 -1.55 18.39
CA ALA A 66 13.43 -2.19 17.51
C ALA A 66 12.80 -2.75 16.21
N THR A 67 11.50 -2.48 15.98
CA THR A 67 10.72 -3.10 14.89
C THR A 67 11.33 -2.90 13.51
N PRO A 68 11.63 -1.66 13.07
CA PRO A 68 12.22 -1.45 11.75
C PRO A 68 13.59 -2.13 11.60
N ASP A 69 14.41 -2.13 12.66
CA ASP A 69 15.78 -2.65 12.59
C ASP A 69 15.83 -4.18 12.56
N LYS A 70 14.93 -4.86 13.31
CA LYS A 70 14.76 -6.31 13.19
C LYS A 70 14.22 -6.68 11.80
N LEU A 71 13.28 -5.91 11.25
CA LEU A 71 12.76 -6.12 9.91
C LEU A 71 13.84 -5.91 8.84
N ARG A 72 14.66 -4.85 8.94
CA ARG A 72 15.84 -4.65 8.09
C ARG A 72 16.80 -5.84 8.16
N LYS A 73 17.10 -6.32 9.37
CA LYS A 73 17.98 -7.47 9.57
C LYS A 73 17.52 -8.70 8.79
N ALA A 74 16.22 -9.00 8.78
CA ALA A 74 15.68 -10.11 7.99
C ALA A 74 15.64 -9.80 6.49
N PHE A 75 15.14 -8.62 6.10
CA PHE A 75 15.00 -8.21 4.71
C PHE A 75 16.33 -8.10 3.97
N TYR A 76 17.34 -7.50 4.59
CA TYR A 76 18.67 -7.33 3.99
C TYR A 76 19.42 -8.64 3.74
N ARG A 77 19.01 -9.74 4.37
CA ARG A 77 19.57 -11.08 4.14
C ARG A 77 18.93 -11.79 2.95
N LEU A 78 17.81 -11.30 2.45
CA LEU A 78 17.13 -11.87 1.28
C LEU A 78 17.94 -11.60 0.01
N ALA A 79 17.72 -12.44 -1.00
CA ALA A 79 18.44 -12.36 -2.26
C ALA A 79 18.13 -11.04 -2.98
N ASP A 80 19.16 -10.42 -3.55
CA ASP A 80 19.02 -9.21 -4.35
C ASP A 80 18.08 -9.40 -5.54
N VAL A 81 17.32 -8.36 -5.81
CA VAL A 81 16.43 -8.24 -6.96
C VAL A 81 17.09 -7.24 -7.92
N ARG A 82 18.00 -7.76 -8.75
CA ARG A 82 18.90 -6.95 -9.59
C ARG A 82 18.12 -5.87 -10.38
N LYS A 83 18.77 -4.71 -10.59
CA LYS A 83 18.32 -3.59 -11.46
C LYS A 83 17.40 -2.53 -10.84
N LEU A 84 17.27 -2.45 -9.51
CA LEU A 84 16.57 -1.33 -8.87
C LEU A 84 17.49 -0.42 -8.06
N ASN A 85 17.24 0.87 -8.14
CA ASN A 85 17.87 1.89 -7.32
C ASN A 85 17.04 2.11 -6.05
N ILE A 86 17.27 1.23 -5.07
CA ILE A 86 16.64 1.29 -3.75
C ILE A 86 17.61 1.94 -2.77
N VAL A 87 17.12 2.88 -1.95
CA VAL A 87 17.85 3.45 -0.82
C VAL A 87 17.11 3.21 0.49
N ASP A 88 17.83 3.26 1.61
CA ASP A 88 17.24 3.28 2.94
C ASP A 88 17.60 4.59 3.62
N LEU A 89 16.58 5.38 3.95
CA LEU A 89 16.75 6.68 4.59
C LEU A 89 17.04 6.55 6.09
N GLY A 90 16.79 5.38 6.68
CA GLY A 90 16.97 5.11 8.09
C GLY A 90 15.69 5.20 8.91
N ASN A 91 15.84 5.41 10.21
CA ASN A 91 14.72 5.51 11.13
C ASN A 91 14.31 6.96 11.32
N LEU A 92 13.01 7.24 11.21
CA LEU A 92 12.46 8.57 11.50
C LEU A 92 12.83 8.95 12.95
N LYS A 93 13.34 10.17 13.13
CA LYS A 93 13.64 10.71 14.46
C LYS A 93 12.37 11.07 15.20
N ALA A 94 12.40 10.85 16.51
CA ALA A 94 11.28 11.21 17.37
C ALA A 94 11.10 12.73 17.42
N SER A 95 9.88 13.17 17.14
CA SER A 95 9.38 14.49 17.51
C SER A 95 8.99 14.51 18.98
N THR A 96 8.54 15.66 19.48
CA THR A 96 8.06 15.82 20.86
C THR A 96 6.67 15.20 21.12
N SER A 97 6.03 14.61 20.10
CA SER A 97 4.74 13.93 20.20
C SER A 97 4.46 13.04 18.99
N HIS A 98 3.52 12.09 19.12
CA HIS A 98 3.02 11.26 18.01
C HIS A 98 2.47 12.11 16.88
N LYS A 99 1.75 13.19 17.21
CA LYS A 99 1.28 14.16 16.22
C LYS A 99 2.43 14.77 15.42
N GLY A 100 3.53 15.11 16.10
CA GLY A 100 4.75 15.57 15.42
C GLY A 100 5.32 14.50 14.48
N ASN A 101 5.35 13.23 14.91
CA ASN A 101 5.82 12.13 14.07
C ASN A 101 4.92 11.91 12.84
N TYR A 102 3.58 12.04 12.97
CA TYR A 102 2.67 11.97 11.81
C TYR A 102 2.95 13.08 10.79
N LEU A 103 3.22 14.30 11.25
CA LEU A 103 3.55 15.43 10.38
C LEU A 103 4.93 15.25 9.73
N ALA A 104 5.92 14.74 10.46
CA ALA A 104 7.22 14.44 9.91
C ALA A 104 7.14 13.36 8.82
N LEU A 105 6.35 12.30 9.06
CA LEU A 105 6.11 11.26 8.07
C LEU A 105 5.35 11.78 6.85
N ARG A 106 4.36 12.66 7.05
CA ARG A 106 3.66 13.37 5.97
C ARG A 106 4.66 14.10 5.07
N ASP A 107 5.52 14.94 5.64
CA ASP A 107 6.46 15.77 4.88
C ASP A 107 7.47 14.93 4.09
N VAL A 108 7.93 13.82 4.68
CA VAL A 108 8.80 12.85 4.01
C VAL A 108 8.09 12.23 2.81
N VAL A 109 6.87 11.72 2.99
CA VAL A 109 6.11 11.05 1.94
C VAL A 109 5.77 12.03 0.82
N ASP A 110 5.31 13.24 1.16
CA ASP A 110 4.98 14.29 0.19
C ASP A 110 6.19 14.61 -0.70
N TYR A 111 7.36 14.83 -0.09
CA TYR A 111 8.58 15.12 -0.85
C TYR A 111 9.07 13.94 -1.70
N LEU A 112 8.93 12.69 -1.24
CA LEU A 112 9.28 11.51 -2.04
C LEU A 112 8.31 11.32 -3.22
N ASN A 113 7.02 11.60 -3.02
CA ASN A 113 6.00 11.56 -4.06
C ASN A 113 6.27 12.61 -5.16
N GLU A 114 6.67 13.84 -4.80
CA GLU A 114 7.07 14.88 -5.76
C GLU A 114 8.22 14.44 -6.67
N LEU A 115 9.07 13.53 -6.19
CA LEU A 115 10.21 12.98 -6.91
C LEU A 115 9.89 11.66 -7.65
N ASP A 116 8.64 11.20 -7.61
CA ASP A 116 8.18 9.90 -8.13
C ASP A 116 8.92 8.70 -7.51
N ILE A 117 9.33 8.82 -6.24
CA ILE A 117 9.98 7.76 -5.48
C ILE A 117 8.94 7.03 -4.64
N VAL A 118 8.79 5.72 -4.86
CA VAL A 118 7.86 4.90 -4.08
C VAL A 118 8.41 4.67 -2.67
N THR A 119 7.60 4.97 -1.66
CA THR A 119 8.00 4.85 -0.25
C THR A 119 7.60 3.49 0.32
N ILE A 120 8.54 2.78 0.93
CA ILE A 120 8.29 1.57 1.73
C ILE A 120 8.47 1.92 3.20
N ILE A 121 7.40 1.85 3.98
CA ILE A 121 7.40 2.15 5.41
C ILE A 121 7.50 0.84 6.20
N LEU A 122 8.51 0.76 7.08
CA LEU A 122 8.77 -0.38 7.94
C LEU A 122 8.40 -0.08 9.38
N GLY A 123 7.38 -0.77 9.88
CA GLY A 123 7.05 -0.84 11.30
C GLY A 123 6.21 0.33 11.81
N GLY A 124 6.13 0.36 13.13
CA GLY A 124 5.25 1.24 13.89
C GLY A 124 3.82 0.73 13.96
N SER A 125 2.99 1.49 14.66
CA SER A 125 1.55 1.25 14.73
C SER A 125 0.85 1.78 13.48
N GLN A 126 -0.27 1.16 13.10
CA GLN A 126 -0.89 1.43 11.80
C GLN A 126 -1.48 2.85 11.67
N ASP A 127 -1.71 3.55 12.78
CA ASP A 127 -2.15 4.95 12.80
C ASP A 127 -1.17 5.93 12.16
N TYR A 128 0.11 5.56 11.99
CA TYR A 128 1.03 6.35 11.17
C TYR A 128 0.56 6.49 9.72
N SER A 129 -0.31 5.59 9.24
CA SER A 129 -1.06 5.72 7.98
C SER A 129 -1.85 7.03 7.90
N TYR A 130 -2.30 7.59 9.03
CA TYR A 130 -2.94 8.91 9.03
C TYR A 130 -1.99 10.00 8.51
N GLY A 131 -0.73 10.02 8.97
CA GLY A 131 0.28 10.96 8.49
C GLY A 131 0.54 10.81 6.99
N VAL A 132 0.63 9.55 6.52
CA VAL A 132 0.79 9.22 5.09
C VAL A 132 -0.40 9.73 4.27
N CYS A 133 -1.64 9.48 4.70
CA CYS A 133 -2.84 9.94 3.99
C CYS A 133 -2.86 11.47 3.84
N GLN A 134 -2.38 12.20 4.85
CA GLN A 134 -2.34 13.66 4.80
C GLN A 134 -1.37 14.21 3.75
N ALA A 135 -0.41 13.42 3.25
CA ALA A 135 0.44 13.81 2.13
C ALA A 135 -0.33 13.85 0.80
N PHE A 136 -1.47 13.16 0.70
CA PHE A 136 -2.30 13.10 -0.49
C PHE A 136 -3.53 14.00 -0.41
N ARG A 137 -3.58 14.93 0.56
CA ARG A 137 -4.79 15.74 0.81
C ARG A 137 -5.21 16.63 -0.35
N SER A 138 -4.27 17.02 -1.20
CA SER A 138 -4.49 17.80 -2.41
C SER A 138 -4.81 16.95 -3.65
N ASP A 139 -4.70 15.62 -3.56
CA ASP A 139 -4.98 14.73 -4.68
C ASP A 139 -6.46 14.29 -4.67
N PRO A 140 -7.29 14.80 -5.60
CA PRO A 140 -8.71 14.49 -5.63
C PRO A 140 -9.00 13.03 -5.99
N PHE A 141 -8.04 12.33 -6.62
CA PHE A 141 -8.20 10.93 -7.00
C PHE A 141 -7.59 9.96 -5.98
N PHE A 142 -7.06 10.46 -4.85
CA PHE A 142 -6.37 9.64 -3.85
C PHE A 142 -7.19 8.41 -3.43
N SER A 143 -6.56 7.24 -3.55
CA SER A 143 -7.14 5.94 -3.28
C SER A 143 -6.33 5.17 -2.23
N LEU A 144 -7.00 4.79 -1.15
CA LEU A 144 -6.43 4.09 0.00
C LEU A 144 -6.91 2.64 0.04
N THR A 145 -5.98 1.70 0.18
CA THR A 145 -6.30 0.30 0.51
C THR A 145 -5.68 -0.09 1.84
N ALA A 146 -6.49 -0.69 2.70
CA ALA A 146 -6.06 -1.35 3.93
C ALA A 146 -6.15 -2.88 3.76
N VAL A 147 -5.10 -3.60 4.15
CA VAL A 147 -5.14 -5.05 4.36
C VAL A 147 -5.11 -5.28 5.86
N ASP A 148 -6.25 -5.72 6.41
CA ASP A 148 -6.46 -5.83 7.84
C ASP A 148 -7.56 -6.85 8.17
N ALA A 149 -7.52 -7.45 9.35
CA ALA A 149 -8.62 -8.25 9.87
C ALA A 149 -9.80 -7.37 10.34
N PHE A 150 -9.54 -6.11 10.70
CA PHE A 150 -10.51 -5.17 11.29
C PHE A 150 -10.82 -3.98 10.36
N LEU A 151 -11.85 -3.22 10.75
CA LEU A 151 -12.11 -1.89 10.23
C LEU A 151 -11.94 -0.92 11.40
N ASP A 152 -10.76 -0.31 11.53
CA ASP A 152 -10.33 0.55 12.65
C ASP A 152 -11.04 1.91 12.69
N VAL A 153 -12.36 1.83 12.85
CA VAL A 153 -13.29 2.95 12.86
C VAL A 153 -14.09 2.94 14.16
N LYS A 154 -13.83 3.91 15.02
CA LYS A 154 -14.57 4.13 16.28
C LYS A 154 -15.42 5.40 16.24
N LYS A 155 -16.44 5.47 17.11
CA LYS A 155 -17.26 6.68 17.36
C LYS A 155 -16.73 7.41 18.58
N GLY A 156 -16.76 8.75 18.56
CA GLY A 156 -16.42 9.59 19.72
C GLY A 156 -15.18 10.46 19.51
N VAL A 157 -14.82 11.20 20.55
CA VAL A 157 -13.58 11.98 20.60
C VAL A 157 -12.55 11.15 21.34
N GLU A 158 -11.83 10.31 20.60
CA GLU A 158 -10.69 9.54 21.11
C GLU A 158 -9.39 10.15 20.58
N SER A 159 -8.29 9.98 21.34
CA SER A 159 -6.95 10.19 20.80
C SER A 159 -6.73 9.28 19.60
N LEU A 160 -5.98 9.76 18.61
CA LEU A 160 -5.62 8.98 17.43
C LEU A 160 -4.79 7.77 17.89
N SER A 161 -5.22 6.57 17.48
CA SER A 161 -4.56 5.29 17.77
C SER A 161 -4.74 4.33 16.59
N SER A 162 -3.98 3.24 16.58
CA SER A 162 -4.09 2.19 15.56
C SER A 162 -5.51 1.63 15.41
N THR A 163 -6.34 1.70 16.44
CA THR A 163 -7.72 1.15 16.41
C THR A 163 -8.80 2.15 15.96
N ASN A 164 -8.42 3.39 15.63
CA ASN A 164 -9.38 4.42 15.20
C ASN A 164 -8.87 5.36 14.09
N TYR A 165 -7.69 5.10 13.51
CA TYR A 165 -7.08 6.02 12.56
C TYR A 165 -7.93 6.25 11.31
N LEU A 166 -8.67 5.24 10.83
CA LEU A 166 -9.55 5.38 9.67
C LEU A 166 -10.68 6.37 9.95
N SER A 167 -11.21 6.43 11.19
CA SER A 167 -12.17 7.48 11.57
C SER A 167 -11.59 8.89 11.35
N GLN A 168 -10.30 9.09 11.66
CA GLN A 168 -9.64 10.39 11.47
C GLN A 168 -9.30 10.66 10.01
N VAL A 169 -8.91 9.65 9.24
CA VAL A 169 -8.71 9.76 7.78
C VAL A 169 -10.02 10.21 7.12
N PHE A 170 -11.12 9.47 7.32
CA PHE A 170 -12.42 9.81 6.71
C PHE A 170 -12.97 11.17 7.16
N LYS A 171 -12.65 11.60 8.39
CA LYS A 171 -13.01 12.93 8.88
C LYS A 171 -12.21 14.04 8.21
N THR A 172 -10.93 13.82 7.94
CA THR A 172 -10.02 14.86 7.39
C THR A 172 -9.96 14.87 5.86
N MET A 173 -10.37 13.76 5.24
CA MET A 173 -10.41 13.53 3.80
C MET A 173 -11.80 13.01 3.41
N PRO A 174 -12.85 13.84 3.52
CA PRO A 174 -14.21 13.44 3.14
C PRO A 174 -14.34 13.10 1.65
N ASP A 175 -13.46 13.68 0.82
CA ASP A 175 -13.45 13.55 -0.64
C ASP A 175 -12.53 12.42 -1.15
N LEU A 176 -12.05 11.54 -0.25
CA LEU A 176 -11.30 10.34 -0.62
C LEU A 176 -11.96 9.64 -1.81
N PHE A 177 -11.19 9.36 -2.87
CA PHE A 177 -11.74 8.83 -4.11
C PHE A 177 -12.20 7.39 -3.95
N GLN A 178 -11.32 6.55 -3.42
CA GLN A 178 -11.58 5.14 -3.18
C GLN A 178 -11.01 4.73 -1.82
N PHE A 179 -11.80 3.96 -1.06
CA PHE A 179 -11.32 3.21 0.09
C PHE A 179 -11.60 1.73 -0.13
N SER A 180 -10.60 0.88 0.11
CA SER A 180 -10.76 -0.56 0.02
C SER A 180 -10.21 -1.23 1.26
N LEU A 181 -10.89 -2.29 1.69
CA LEU A 181 -10.52 -3.07 2.86
C LEU A 181 -10.45 -4.53 2.41
N LEU A 182 -9.27 -5.10 2.50
CA LEU A 182 -8.96 -6.46 2.10
C LEU A 182 -8.70 -7.32 3.34
N ALA A 183 -9.03 -8.61 3.25
CA ALA A 183 -8.78 -9.61 4.27
C ALA A 183 -9.56 -9.46 5.59
N TYR A 184 -10.49 -8.50 5.67
CA TYR A 184 -11.30 -8.32 6.89
C TYR A 184 -12.18 -9.52 7.18
N GLN A 185 -12.46 -9.72 8.47
CA GLN A 185 -13.27 -10.83 8.95
C GLN A 185 -14.61 -10.30 9.44
N SER A 186 -15.70 -10.74 8.81
CA SER A 186 -17.05 -10.20 9.07
C SER A 186 -17.51 -10.31 10.52
N HIS A 187 -16.99 -11.26 11.30
CA HIS A 187 -17.34 -11.39 12.72
C HIS A 187 -16.65 -10.36 13.62
N TYR A 188 -15.64 -9.63 13.12
CA TYR A 188 -15.01 -8.51 13.81
C TYR A 188 -15.48 -7.15 13.30
N VAL A 189 -16.18 -7.10 12.17
CA VAL A 189 -16.59 -5.85 11.51
C VAL A 189 -18.10 -5.82 11.32
N PRO A 190 -18.84 -5.11 12.19
CA PRO A 190 -20.27 -4.91 12.00
C PRO A 190 -20.56 -4.16 10.69
N ASP A 191 -21.52 -4.62 9.89
CA ASP A 191 -21.83 -4.04 8.57
C ASP A 191 -22.13 -2.53 8.63
N ILE A 192 -22.78 -2.07 9.72
CA ILE A 192 -23.10 -0.66 9.97
C ILE A 192 -21.85 0.24 10.03
N TYR A 193 -20.65 -0.31 10.23
CA TYR A 193 -19.42 0.49 10.24
C TYR A 193 -18.97 0.86 8.83
N PHE A 194 -19.35 0.10 7.81
CA PHE A 194 -19.06 0.46 6.42
C PHE A 194 -19.80 1.74 5.99
N GLU A 195 -20.92 2.10 6.61
CA GLU A 195 -21.59 3.39 6.35
C GLU A 195 -20.73 4.62 6.70
N LYS A 196 -19.69 4.43 7.53
CA LYS A 196 -18.77 5.51 7.91
C LYS A 196 -17.59 5.66 6.96
N THR A 197 -17.38 4.70 6.06
CA THR A 197 -16.32 4.77 5.05
C THR A 197 -16.60 5.89 4.05
N LYS A 198 -15.55 6.32 3.34
CA LYS A 198 -15.62 7.36 2.31
C LYS A 198 -15.03 6.85 1.01
N GLY A 199 -15.49 7.45 -0.09
CA GLY A 199 -15.09 7.07 -1.44
C GLY A 199 -15.81 5.83 -1.96
N ILE A 200 -15.35 5.38 -3.12
CA ILE A 200 -15.79 4.15 -3.76
C ILE A 200 -15.29 2.96 -2.93
N ASN A 201 -16.18 2.04 -2.61
CA ASN A 201 -15.88 0.88 -1.78
C ASN A 201 -15.69 -0.38 -2.62
N ALA A 202 -14.47 -0.93 -2.62
CA ALA A 202 -14.12 -2.21 -3.25
C ALA A 202 -13.57 -3.21 -2.22
N HIS A 203 -14.31 -3.42 -1.13
CA HIS A 203 -13.89 -4.29 -0.03
C HIS A 203 -13.94 -5.79 -0.42
N LEU A 204 -12.91 -6.54 -0.03
CA LEU A 204 -12.85 -7.99 -0.18
C LEU A 204 -12.63 -8.65 1.18
N ARG A 205 -13.70 -9.21 1.74
CA ARG A 205 -13.63 -10.03 2.96
C ARG A 205 -12.73 -11.24 2.75
N LEU A 206 -12.13 -11.74 3.83
CA LEU A 206 -11.19 -12.86 3.80
C LEU A 206 -11.69 -14.06 2.96
N GLY A 207 -12.95 -14.48 3.14
CA GLY A 207 -13.52 -15.59 2.38
C GLY A 207 -13.57 -15.34 0.87
N LYS A 208 -14.06 -14.16 0.44
CA LYS A 208 -14.11 -13.79 -0.99
C LYS A 208 -12.72 -13.67 -1.59
N LEU A 209 -11.78 -13.12 -0.83
CA LEU A 209 -10.39 -12.96 -1.23
C LEU A 209 -9.71 -14.32 -1.43
N ARG A 210 -10.00 -15.29 -0.56
CA ARG A 210 -9.50 -16.66 -0.69
C ARG A 210 -10.11 -17.42 -1.86
N ASP A 211 -11.41 -17.24 -2.10
CA ASP A 211 -12.10 -17.86 -3.24
C ASP A 211 -11.52 -17.39 -4.58
N ASN A 212 -11.09 -16.12 -4.66
CA ASN A 212 -10.50 -15.55 -5.86
C ASN A 212 -9.49 -14.42 -5.56
N LEU A 213 -8.24 -14.79 -5.32
CA LEU A 213 -7.20 -13.82 -4.95
C LEU A 213 -6.87 -12.82 -6.06
N SER A 214 -7.04 -13.20 -7.33
CA SER A 214 -6.82 -12.28 -8.47
C SER A 214 -7.80 -11.11 -8.48
N GLY A 215 -8.95 -11.22 -7.80
CA GLY A 215 -9.89 -10.12 -7.63
C GLY A 215 -9.32 -8.93 -6.85
N ALA A 216 -8.23 -9.11 -6.10
CA ALA A 216 -7.54 -8.02 -5.43
C ALA A 216 -6.59 -7.24 -6.34
N GLU A 217 -6.19 -7.79 -7.50
CA GLU A 217 -5.23 -7.13 -8.40
C GLU A 217 -5.76 -5.76 -8.88
N PRO A 218 -7.00 -5.62 -9.38
CA PRO A 218 -7.49 -4.32 -9.82
C PRO A 218 -7.65 -3.32 -8.67
N VAL A 219 -8.02 -3.82 -7.47
CA VAL A 219 -8.14 -2.98 -6.27
C VAL A 219 -6.79 -2.37 -5.90
N LEU A 220 -5.75 -3.20 -5.87
CA LEU A 220 -4.38 -2.76 -5.55
C LEU A 220 -3.79 -1.90 -6.68
N ARG A 221 -4.13 -2.20 -7.94
CA ARG A 221 -3.70 -1.39 -9.09
C ARG A 221 -4.33 0.00 -9.12
N ASN A 222 -5.54 0.16 -8.59
CA ASN A 222 -6.19 1.46 -8.41
C ASN A 222 -5.77 2.20 -7.13
N SER A 223 -4.87 1.66 -6.31
CA SER A 223 -4.48 2.28 -5.03
C SER A 223 -3.19 3.11 -5.14
N ASP A 224 -3.18 4.25 -4.44
CA ASP A 224 -2.00 5.13 -4.30
C ASP A 224 -1.22 4.78 -3.02
N PHE A 225 -1.95 4.40 -1.95
CA PHE A 225 -1.37 3.97 -0.67
C PHE A 225 -1.97 2.63 -0.23
N LEU A 226 -1.09 1.67 0.06
CA LEU A 226 -1.39 0.43 0.74
C LEU A 226 -0.88 0.43 2.18
N THR A 227 -1.79 0.38 3.14
CA THR A 227 -1.47 0.07 4.54
C THR A 227 -1.75 -1.41 4.82
N PHE A 228 -0.75 -2.14 5.29
CA PHE A 228 -0.86 -3.55 5.63
C PHE A 228 -0.60 -3.73 7.13
N ASP A 229 -1.57 -4.30 7.85
CA ASP A 229 -1.38 -4.71 9.24
C ASP A 229 -1.08 -6.21 9.32
N MET A 230 -0.08 -6.58 10.12
CA MET A 230 0.22 -7.98 10.43
C MET A 230 -0.93 -8.70 11.16
N ALA A 231 -1.92 -7.99 11.71
CA ALA A 231 -3.17 -8.52 12.22
C ALA A 231 -4.04 -9.20 11.14
N ALA A 232 -3.80 -8.95 9.85
CA ALA A 232 -4.52 -9.63 8.75
C ALA A 232 -4.25 -11.15 8.70
N PHE A 233 -3.17 -11.61 9.31
CA PHE A 233 -2.79 -13.02 9.33
C PHE A 233 -3.42 -13.79 10.50
N LYS A 234 -3.63 -15.08 10.27
CA LYS A 234 -3.88 -16.03 11.36
C LYS A 234 -2.59 -16.25 12.16
N TYR A 235 -2.76 -16.58 13.44
CA TYR A 235 -1.70 -16.78 14.41
C TYR A 235 -0.64 -17.82 13.98
N SER A 236 -1.04 -18.85 13.23
CA SER A 236 -0.12 -19.89 12.76
C SER A 236 0.88 -19.42 11.69
N GLU A 237 0.63 -18.28 11.01
CA GLU A 237 1.58 -17.68 10.07
C GLU A 237 2.49 -16.64 10.72
N THR A 238 1.95 -15.89 11.68
CA THR A 238 2.68 -14.86 12.44
C THR A 238 2.05 -14.74 13.81
N ALA A 239 2.89 -14.79 14.84
CA ALA A 239 2.42 -14.52 16.18
C ALA A 239 2.12 -13.03 16.31
N ASN A 240 0.84 -12.68 16.30
CA ASN A 240 0.34 -11.36 16.63
C ASN A 240 -0.29 -11.37 18.03
N SER A 241 -0.36 -10.20 18.68
CA SER A 241 -0.89 -10.05 20.04
C SER A 241 -2.38 -10.40 20.17
N LEU A 242 -3.09 -10.46 19.04
CA LEU A 242 -4.52 -10.71 18.97
C LEU A 242 -4.87 -12.21 18.95
N ASN A 243 -3.87 -13.09 18.74
CA ASN A 243 -4.03 -14.55 18.71
C ASN A 243 -5.17 -15.00 17.78
N LEU A 244 -5.30 -14.38 16.60
CA LEU A 244 -6.42 -14.63 15.70
C LEU A 244 -6.31 -16.04 15.07
N PRO A 245 -7.33 -16.90 15.19
CA PRO A 245 -7.26 -18.25 14.62
C PRO A 245 -7.40 -18.27 13.09
N ASN A 246 -8.02 -17.23 12.52
CA ASN A 246 -8.29 -17.09 11.10
C ASN A 246 -7.62 -15.81 10.56
N GLY A 247 -7.31 -15.80 9.26
CA GLY A 247 -6.62 -14.72 8.58
C GLY A 247 -5.97 -15.23 7.28
N LEU A 248 -5.16 -14.39 6.66
CA LEU A 248 -4.39 -14.72 5.46
C LEU A 248 -3.39 -15.85 5.70
N TYR A 249 -3.10 -16.61 4.65
CA TYR A 249 -1.88 -17.43 4.55
C TYR A 249 -0.69 -16.57 4.07
N ALA A 250 0.54 -16.98 4.40
CA ALA A 250 1.75 -16.26 4.00
C ALA A 250 1.87 -16.06 2.48
N ASP A 251 1.54 -17.09 1.70
CA ASP A 251 1.59 -17.07 0.23
C ASP A 251 0.51 -16.16 -0.40
N GLU A 252 -0.72 -16.18 0.15
CA GLU A 252 -1.79 -15.24 -0.23
C GLU A 252 -1.29 -13.79 -0.08
N ALA A 253 -0.70 -13.45 1.07
CA ALA A 253 -0.20 -12.11 1.34
C ALA A 253 1.00 -11.74 0.45
N CYS A 254 1.93 -12.66 0.20
CA CYS A 254 3.03 -12.44 -0.74
C CYS A 254 2.53 -12.13 -2.16
N GLN A 255 1.47 -12.82 -2.61
CA GLN A 255 0.85 -12.55 -3.89
C GLN A 255 0.16 -11.19 -3.93
N LEU A 256 -0.51 -10.77 -2.85
CA LEU A 256 -1.05 -9.40 -2.72
C LEU A 256 0.06 -8.35 -2.83
N MET A 257 1.20 -8.57 -2.17
CA MET A 257 2.35 -7.64 -2.25
C MET A 257 2.90 -7.55 -3.66
N LYS A 258 2.96 -8.68 -4.39
CA LYS A 258 3.35 -8.67 -5.79
C LYS A 258 2.38 -7.86 -6.67
N TYR A 259 1.07 -7.99 -6.46
CA TYR A 259 0.08 -7.15 -7.16
C TYR A 259 0.23 -5.66 -6.84
N ALA A 260 0.40 -5.32 -5.55
CA ALA A 260 0.60 -3.95 -5.11
C ALA A 260 1.88 -3.34 -5.71
N GLY A 261 2.98 -4.10 -5.70
CA GLY A 261 4.24 -3.69 -6.30
C GLY A 261 4.13 -3.44 -7.80
N ALA A 262 3.37 -4.27 -8.52
CA ALA A 262 3.19 -4.17 -9.98
C ALA A 262 2.34 -2.99 -10.44
N SER A 263 1.66 -2.30 -9.52
CA SER A 263 0.86 -1.11 -9.83
C SER A 263 1.72 0.11 -10.09
N ASN A 264 1.62 0.74 -11.27
CA ASN A 264 2.27 2.04 -11.52
C ASN A 264 1.74 3.18 -10.65
N ARG A 265 0.53 3.02 -10.13
CA ARG A 265 -0.16 4.03 -9.33
C ARG A 265 0.31 4.02 -7.87
N MET A 266 0.69 2.85 -7.37
CA MET A 266 1.13 2.69 -5.98
C MET A 266 2.37 3.55 -5.67
N LYS A 267 2.18 4.52 -4.76
CA LYS A 267 3.19 5.46 -4.28
C LYS A 267 3.74 5.11 -2.91
N VAL A 268 2.93 4.51 -2.05
CA VAL A 268 3.36 4.14 -0.69
C VAL A 268 2.89 2.73 -0.35
N PHE A 269 3.80 1.93 0.19
CA PHE A 269 3.48 0.68 0.88
C PHE A 269 3.94 0.80 2.33
N GLY A 270 3.03 0.67 3.28
CA GLY A 270 3.35 0.64 4.70
C GLY A 270 3.02 -0.71 5.33
N LEU A 271 4.01 -1.26 6.05
CA LEU A 271 3.87 -2.52 6.78
C LEU A 271 3.93 -2.25 8.28
N PHE A 272 2.79 -2.41 8.94
CA PHE A 272 2.55 -2.01 10.33
C PHE A 272 2.12 -3.19 11.21
N GLY A 273 1.97 -2.95 12.51
CA GLY A 273 1.37 -3.93 13.44
C GLY A 273 2.29 -5.10 13.81
N LEU A 274 3.57 -5.04 13.45
CA LEU A 274 4.55 -6.05 13.85
C LEU A 274 4.97 -5.84 15.32
N ASN A 275 4.39 -6.63 16.22
CA ASN A 275 4.73 -6.63 17.64
C ASN A 275 5.98 -7.50 17.89
N ILE A 276 7.00 -6.91 18.48
CA ILE A 276 8.34 -7.50 18.65
C ILE A 276 8.63 -7.92 20.11
N ASP A 277 7.68 -7.78 21.01
CA ASP A 277 7.87 -8.02 22.45
C ASP A 277 7.56 -9.47 22.88
N SER A 278 7.21 -10.36 21.95
CA SER A 278 6.90 -11.77 22.22
C SER A 278 8.06 -12.72 21.94
N GLU A 279 7.97 -13.98 22.38
CA GLU A 279 9.01 -15.00 22.14
C GLU A 279 9.02 -15.52 20.68
N THR A 280 7.98 -15.24 19.90
CA THR A 280 7.71 -15.80 18.55
C THR A 280 8.05 -14.85 17.39
N VAL A 281 8.94 -13.89 17.65
CA VAL A 281 9.25 -12.73 16.79
C VAL A 281 9.92 -13.09 15.48
N GLU A 282 10.74 -14.14 15.42
CA GLU A 282 11.56 -14.41 14.24
C GLU A 282 10.72 -14.82 13.02
N LEU A 283 9.70 -15.66 13.21
CA LEU A 283 8.79 -16.05 12.13
C LEU A 283 8.06 -14.82 11.56
N SER A 284 7.47 -14.02 12.43
CA SER A 284 6.71 -12.81 12.06
C SER A 284 7.59 -11.79 11.33
N VAL A 285 8.83 -11.58 11.80
CA VAL A 285 9.82 -10.69 11.18
C VAL A 285 10.27 -11.23 9.81
N ASN A 286 10.49 -12.53 9.68
CA ASN A 286 10.88 -13.15 8.41
C ASN A 286 9.73 -13.08 7.38
N LEU A 287 8.48 -13.31 7.80
CA LEU A 287 7.32 -13.14 6.94
C LEU A 287 7.19 -11.68 6.49
N ALA A 288 7.26 -10.72 7.40
CA ALA A 288 7.23 -9.30 7.08
C ALA A 288 8.33 -8.91 6.07
N ALA A 289 9.55 -9.45 6.22
CA ALA A 289 10.64 -9.23 5.27
C ALA A 289 10.32 -9.79 3.88
N GLN A 290 9.66 -10.95 3.79
CA GLN A 290 9.23 -11.53 2.52
C GLN A 290 8.11 -10.70 1.87
N LEU A 291 7.18 -10.14 2.64
CA LEU A 291 6.16 -9.24 2.10
C LEU A 291 6.80 -8.03 1.39
N VAL A 292 7.77 -7.38 2.04
CA VAL A 292 8.54 -6.30 1.43
C VAL A 292 9.26 -6.79 0.18
N TRP A 293 9.90 -7.96 0.23
CA TRP A 293 10.60 -8.52 -0.92
C TRP A 293 9.68 -8.80 -2.11
N TYR A 294 8.50 -9.36 -1.89
CA TYR A 294 7.52 -9.60 -2.96
C TYR A 294 6.90 -8.31 -3.49
N PHE A 295 6.77 -7.27 -2.67
CA PHE A 295 6.43 -5.92 -3.14
C PHE A 295 7.49 -5.40 -4.13
N VAL A 296 8.78 -5.52 -3.79
CA VAL A 296 9.87 -5.12 -4.69
C VAL A 296 9.89 -5.98 -5.98
N GLN A 297 9.61 -7.29 -5.88
CA GLN A 297 9.44 -8.14 -7.06
C GLN A 297 8.26 -7.71 -7.94
N GLY A 298 7.15 -7.28 -7.34
CA GLY A 298 6.04 -6.67 -8.07
C GLY A 298 6.50 -5.41 -8.80
N TYR A 299 7.26 -4.55 -8.13
CA TYR A 299 7.78 -3.31 -8.73
C TYR A 299 8.63 -3.58 -9.98
N LEU A 300 9.47 -4.62 -9.96
CA LEU A 300 10.32 -5.01 -11.10
C LEU A 300 9.55 -5.32 -12.40
N ILE A 301 8.29 -5.74 -12.28
CA ILE A 301 7.46 -6.13 -13.43
C ILE A 301 6.48 -5.03 -13.84
N ARG A 302 6.62 -3.81 -13.30
CA ARG A 302 5.83 -2.65 -13.73
C ARG A 302 6.04 -2.39 -15.21
N ASP A 303 4.94 -2.40 -15.95
CA ASP A 303 4.91 -1.89 -17.31
C ASP A 303 4.58 -0.40 -17.28
N LYS A 304 5.53 0.46 -17.65
CA LYS A 304 5.35 1.92 -17.60
C LYS A 304 4.40 2.47 -18.66
N ARG A 305 4.00 1.66 -19.66
CA ARG A 305 3.00 2.06 -20.66
C ARG A 305 1.66 2.28 -19.98
N LYS A 306 0.90 3.24 -20.49
CA LYS A 306 -0.43 3.56 -19.96
C LYS A 306 -1.49 3.46 -21.06
N PRO A 307 -2.74 3.09 -20.74
CA PRO A 307 -3.82 2.98 -21.72
C PRO A 307 -4.00 4.23 -22.59
N GLU A 308 -3.77 5.43 -22.03
CA GLU A 308 -3.88 6.72 -22.72
C GLU A 308 -2.94 6.84 -23.93
N GLN A 309 -1.84 6.08 -23.94
CA GLN A 309 -0.82 6.12 -24.99
C GLN A 309 -1.18 5.22 -26.19
N GLY A 310 -2.08 4.25 -26.00
CA GLY A 310 -2.51 3.28 -27.02
C GLY A 310 -1.48 2.20 -27.40
N ASP A 311 -0.18 2.47 -27.33
CA ASP A 311 0.87 1.51 -27.69
C ASP A 311 0.94 0.30 -26.72
N GLY A 312 0.84 -0.91 -27.26
CA GLY A 312 0.81 -2.17 -26.48
C GLY A 312 -0.54 -2.49 -25.83
N PHE A 313 -1.62 -1.82 -26.25
CA PHE A 313 -2.96 -2.08 -25.75
C PHE A 313 -3.94 -2.47 -26.87
N SER A 314 -4.76 -3.47 -26.57
CA SER A 314 -5.94 -3.84 -27.35
C SER A 314 -7.20 -3.21 -26.74
N THR A 315 -8.04 -2.58 -27.55
CA THR A 315 -9.28 -1.90 -27.10
C THR A 315 -10.52 -2.71 -27.51
N PHE A 316 -11.47 -2.83 -26.59
CA PHE A 316 -12.74 -3.53 -26.78
C PHE A 316 -13.90 -2.59 -26.42
N SER A 317 -14.89 -2.47 -27.31
CA SER A 317 -16.09 -1.67 -27.06
C SER A 317 -17.29 -2.59 -26.87
N VAL A 318 -18.01 -2.39 -25.78
CA VAL A 318 -19.21 -3.17 -25.43
C VAL A 318 -20.40 -2.23 -25.40
N GLU A 319 -21.33 -2.44 -26.32
CA GLU A 319 -22.60 -1.70 -26.39
C GLU A 319 -23.56 -2.24 -25.34
N ILE A 320 -24.07 -1.37 -24.46
CA ILE A 320 -25.08 -1.70 -23.45
C ILE A 320 -26.30 -0.81 -23.72
N PRO A 321 -27.51 -1.37 -23.97
CA PRO A 321 -28.69 -0.59 -24.36
C PRO A 321 -29.07 0.57 -23.43
N GLU A 322 -28.77 0.44 -22.14
CA GLU A 322 -29.08 1.42 -21.10
C GLU A 322 -28.12 2.62 -21.08
N LEU A 323 -26.97 2.54 -21.76
CA LEU A 323 -25.97 3.60 -21.81
C LEU A 323 -26.06 4.41 -23.12
N SER A 324 -25.71 5.69 -23.05
CA SER A 324 -25.70 6.58 -24.23
C SER A 324 -24.53 6.32 -25.20
N GLY A 325 -23.55 5.52 -24.78
CA GLY A 325 -22.41 5.09 -25.58
C GLY A 325 -21.78 3.83 -25.00
N PRO A 326 -20.86 3.19 -25.73
CA PRO A 326 -20.27 1.92 -25.33
C PRO A 326 -19.36 2.05 -24.11
N LEU A 327 -19.27 0.98 -23.32
CA LEU A 327 -18.17 0.80 -22.39
C LEU A 327 -16.91 0.42 -23.17
N VAL A 328 -15.83 1.15 -22.93
CA VAL A 328 -14.55 0.90 -23.59
C VAL A 328 -13.57 0.29 -22.60
N PHE A 329 -13.05 -0.89 -22.93
CA PHE A 329 -12.05 -1.60 -22.15
C PHE A 329 -10.72 -1.59 -22.89
N CYS A 330 -9.62 -1.42 -22.16
CA CYS A 330 -8.25 -1.50 -22.68
C CYS A 330 -7.51 -2.64 -21.99
N LYS A 331 -6.93 -3.55 -22.77
CA LYS A 331 -6.14 -4.68 -22.28
C LYS A 331 -4.68 -4.48 -22.66
N ASN A 332 -3.80 -4.56 -21.68
CA ASN A 332 -2.37 -4.64 -21.94
C ASN A 332 -2.03 -6.01 -22.54
N GLU A 333 -1.36 -6.02 -23.68
CA GLU A 333 -1.10 -7.25 -24.44
C GLU A 333 -0.08 -8.18 -23.76
N ASP A 334 0.85 -7.62 -22.99
CA ASP A 334 1.92 -8.36 -22.34
C ASP A 334 1.49 -8.88 -20.95
N THR A 335 0.79 -8.06 -20.17
CA THR A 335 0.39 -8.41 -18.80
C THR A 335 -1.01 -8.97 -18.70
N GLY A 336 -1.86 -8.76 -19.71
CA GLY A 336 -3.28 -9.11 -19.69
C GLY A 336 -4.13 -8.22 -18.77
N GLN A 337 -3.54 -7.22 -18.11
CA GLN A 337 -4.26 -6.31 -17.23
C GLN A 337 -5.31 -5.51 -18.01
N LEU A 338 -6.46 -5.30 -17.37
CA LEU A 338 -7.60 -4.59 -17.95
C LEU A 338 -7.85 -3.26 -17.26
N TRP A 339 -8.28 -2.28 -18.05
CA TRP A 339 -8.81 -1.00 -17.60
C TRP A 339 -10.15 -0.76 -18.29
N VAL A 340 -11.05 -0.06 -17.60
CA VAL A 340 -12.28 0.47 -18.17
C VAL A 340 -12.18 1.99 -18.26
N GLN A 341 -12.64 2.54 -19.38
CA GLN A 341 -12.66 3.96 -19.65
C GLN A 341 -13.85 4.64 -18.97
N VAL A 342 -13.60 5.81 -18.39
CA VAL A 342 -14.63 6.72 -17.87
C VAL A 342 -14.43 8.08 -18.52
N GLN A 343 -15.49 8.59 -19.14
CA GLN A 343 -15.50 9.93 -19.71
C GLN A 343 -16.08 10.89 -18.68
N ALA A 344 -15.25 11.82 -18.20
CA ALA A 344 -15.65 12.82 -17.21
C ALA A 344 -16.44 13.98 -17.85
N ILE A 345 -17.20 14.71 -17.02
CA ILE A 345 -17.98 15.89 -17.44
C ILE A 345 -17.16 17.00 -18.11
N ASN A 346 -15.88 17.15 -17.76
CA ASN A 346 -14.95 18.12 -18.36
C ASN A 346 -14.32 17.63 -19.68
N ASN A 347 -14.79 16.50 -20.22
CA ASN A 347 -14.24 15.77 -21.37
C ASN A 347 -12.86 15.11 -21.15
N GLU A 348 -12.38 15.01 -19.91
CA GLU A 348 -11.21 14.20 -19.59
C GLU A 348 -11.55 12.71 -19.66
N THR A 349 -10.61 11.92 -20.17
CA THR A 349 -10.75 10.46 -20.24
C THR A 349 -9.88 9.82 -19.15
N LEU A 350 -10.52 9.11 -18.22
CA LEU A 350 -9.86 8.41 -17.13
C LEU A 350 -9.93 6.90 -17.34
N TYR A 351 -8.93 6.18 -16.83
CA TYR A 351 -8.84 4.73 -16.91
C TYR A 351 -8.73 4.13 -15.52
N PHE A 352 -9.65 3.24 -15.18
CA PHE A 352 -9.65 2.53 -13.90
C PHE A 352 -9.39 1.05 -14.13
N ALA A 353 -8.49 0.46 -13.35
CA ALA A 353 -8.24 -0.98 -13.39
C ALA A 353 -9.54 -1.74 -13.12
N CYS A 354 -9.82 -2.76 -13.92
CA CYS A 354 -10.96 -3.64 -13.75
C CYS A 354 -10.54 -5.11 -13.93
N SER A 355 -11.42 -6.01 -13.53
CA SER A 355 -11.23 -7.45 -13.69
C SER A 355 -11.78 -7.95 -15.03
N GLU A 356 -11.38 -9.15 -15.42
CA GLU A 356 -11.99 -9.85 -16.56
C GLU A 356 -13.49 -10.13 -16.32
N LYS A 357 -13.90 -10.35 -15.06
CA LYS A 357 -15.31 -10.51 -14.69
C LYS A 357 -16.14 -9.27 -14.98
N ASP A 358 -15.58 -8.08 -14.81
CA ASP A 358 -16.28 -6.83 -15.13
C ASP A 358 -16.52 -6.71 -16.65
N TYR A 359 -15.54 -7.14 -17.45
CA TYR A 359 -15.68 -7.21 -18.90
C TYR A 359 -16.71 -8.26 -19.34
N GLU A 360 -16.70 -9.44 -18.72
CA GLU A 360 -17.68 -10.51 -18.98
C GLU A 360 -19.10 -10.07 -18.64
N ALA A 361 -19.30 -9.41 -17.49
CA ALA A 361 -20.58 -8.85 -17.08
C ALA A 361 -21.08 -7.81 -18.09
N ALA A 362 -20.22 -6.87 -18.48
CA ALA A 362 -20.54 -5.89 -19.53
C ALA A 362 -20.95 -6.57 -20.83
N SER A 363 -20.22 -7.60 -21.26
CA SER A 363 -20.51 -8.37 -22.48
C SER A 363 -21.85 -9.11 -22.41
N GLY A 364 -22.38 -9.35 -21.20
CA GLY A 364 -23.71 -9.87 -20.92
C GLY A 364 -24.82 -8.81 -20.86
N ASN A 365 -24.54 -7.55 -21.25
CA ASN A 365 -25.40 -6.37 -21.07
C ASN A 365 -25.63 -5.96 -19.60
N GLU A 366 -24.73 -6.34 -18.68
CA GLU A 366 -24.79 -5.89 -17.29
C GLU A 366 -23.77 -4.77 -17.05
N ILE A 367 -24.22 -3.61 -16.58
CA ILE A 367 -23.31 -2.50 -16.28
C ILE A 367 -22.53 -2.83 -14.99
N PRO A 368 -21.17 -2.87 -15.01
CA PRO A 368 -20.39 -3.12 -13.81
C PRO A 368 -20.61 -2.05 -12.74
N GLU A 369 -20.92 -2.47 -11.52
CA GLU A 369 -21.27 -1.58 -10.40
C GLU A 369 -20.13 -0.58 -10.09
N LEU A 370 -18.87 -1.03 -10.13
CA LEU A 370 -17.72 -0.16 -9.89
C LEU A 370 -17.57 0.91 -10.96
N TRP A 371 -17.89 0.61 -12.22
CA TRP A 371 -17.83 1.59 -13.29
C TRP A 371 -18.83 2.73 -13.06
N LEU A 372 -20.08 2.42 -12.68
CA LEU A 372 -21.08 3.43 -12.33
C LEU A 372 -20.61 4.34 -11.20
N LYS A 373 -19.99 3.75 -10.17
CA LYS A 373 -19.42 4.49 -9.04
C LYS A 373 -18.27 5.40 -9.49
N TYR A 374 -17.40 4.94 -10.40
CA TYR A 374 -16.33 5.77 -10.95
C TYR A 374 -16.86 6.98 -11.72
N VAL A 375 -17.88 6.79 -12.57
CA VAL A 375 -18.53 7.89 -13.30
C VAL A 375 -19.10 8.92 -12.32
N GLN A 376 -19.92 8.47 -11.36
CA GLN A 376 -20.56 9.36 -10.37
C GLN A 376 -19.52 10.15 -9.57
N LYS A 377 -18.50 9.48 -9.03
CA LYS A 377 -17.49 10.11 -8.19
C LYS A 377 -16.60 11.08 -8.98
N THR A 378 -16.24 10.71 -10.21
CA THR A 378 -15.47 11.57 -11.12
C THR A 378 -16.23 12.85 -11.44
N ASP A 379 -17.52 12.74 -11.76
CA ASP A 379 -18.37 13.90 -12.03
C ASP A 379 -18.61 14.75 -10.78
N GLU A 380 -18.66 14.18 -9.58
CA GLU A 380 -18.73 14.95 -8.33
C GLU A 380 -17.48 15.79 -8.09
N ILE A 381 -16.30 15.26 -8.43
CA ILE A 381 -15.01 15.90 -8.20
C ILE A 381 -14.71 17.00 -9.24
N LEU A 382 -15.14 16.79 -10.49
CA LEU A 382 -14.80 17.66 -11.62
C LEU A 382 -15.91 18.69 -11.95
N LYS A 383 -16.97 18.76 -11.14
CA LYS A 383 -17.96 19.85 -11.14
C LYS A 383 -17.40 21.09 -10.44
#